data_AF-A0AAV9BJZ8-F1
#
_entry.id   AF-A0AAV9BJZ8-F1
#
_cell.length_a   1.000
_cell.length_b   1.000
_cell.length_c   1.000
_cell.angle_alpha   90.00
_cell.angle_beta   90.00
_cell.angle_gamma   90.00
#
_symmetry.space_group_name_H-M   'P 1'
#
loop_
_entity.id
_entity.type
_entity.pdbx_description
1 polymer ?
#
loop_
_entity_poly.entity_id
_entity_poly.type
_entity_poly.pdbx_seq_one_letter_code
_entity_poly.pdbx_strand_id
1 'polypeptide(L)'
;MVWIAGGPGCSALTSLAFEIGMYSVFLSQGYVTGNPSADVAFDDNSFVPYSYGMGFISEELYEEWIRCPNGLSYFKDVPSSLPYHVSLVNRGYRALVYSGDHDLVVPHVGTQEWIKSLNFSVVDEWRPWSVDGQVAGYDFIVTHNDTC
;
A
#
# COMPACT_ATOMS: atom_id res chain seq x y z
N MET A 1 -12.87 -3.10 -7.58
CA MET A 1 -12.42 -3.44 -6.20
C MET A 1 -11.18 -2.62 -5.97
N VAL A 2 -11.19 -1.76 -4.95
CA VAL A 2 -10.09 -0.90 -4.52
C VAL A 2 -9.99 -1.08 -3.00
N TRP A 3 -8.79 -1.35 -2.47
CA TRP A 3 -8.56 -1.51 -1.03
C TRP A 3 -7.86 -0.25 -0.51
N ILE A 4 -8.08 0.12 0.76
CA ILE A 4 -7.41 1.27 1.39
C ILE A 4 -6.90 0.83 2.75
N ALA A 5 -5.58 0.92 2.90
CA ALA A 5 -4.82 1.06 4.15
C ALA A 5 -3.35 1.28 3.79
N GLY A 6 -2.65 2.20 4.48
CA GLY A 6 -1.19 2.22 4.66
C GLY A 6 -0.28 2.63 3.49
N GLY A 7 0.53 3.67 3.73
CA GLY A 7 1.64 4.14 2.89
C GLY A 7 2.97 3.42 3.11
N PRO A 8 4.14 4.00 2.77
CA PRO A 8 5.35 3.25 2.55
C PRO A 8 6.07 3.04 3.88
N GLY A 9 6.36 1.79 4.19
CA GLY A 9 7.04 1.35 5.42
C GLY A 9 6.26 0.27 6.16
N CYS A 10 4.92 0.32 6.09
CA CYS A 10 4.02 -0.74 6.54
C CYS A 10 2.96 -0.92 5.45
N SER A 11 3.14 -1.91 4.58
CA SER A 11 2.14 -2.27 3.57
C SER A 11 0.75 -2.30 4.19
N ALA A 12 -0.28 -1.93 3.43
CA ALA A 12 -1.68 -2.23 3.72
C ALA A 12 -1.88 -3.62 4.38
N LEU A 13 -1.07 -4.60 3.95
CA LEU A 13 -1.01 -5.98 4.45
C LEU A 13 -0.51 -6.13 5.90
N THR A 14 0.45 -5.30 6.35
CA THR A 14 0.98 -5.31 7.73
C THR A 14 0.01 -4.64 8.69
N SER A 15 -0.62 -3.55 8.28
CA SER A 15 -1.66 -2.88 9.06
C SER A 15 -2.85 -3.83 9.30
N LEU A 16 -3.25 -4.59 8.26
CA LEU A 16 -4.25 -5.68 8.34
C LEU A 16 -3.85 -6.83 9.28
N ALA A 17 -2.56 -7.14 9.39
CA ALA A 17 -2.08 -8.24 10.22
C ALA A 17 -1.76 -7.86 11.67
N PHE A 18 -1.42 -6.59 11.96
CA PHE A 18 -0.83 -6.20 13.25
C PHE A 18 -1.34 -4.89 13.88
N GLU A 19 -2.00 -3.98 13.16
CA GLU A 19 -2.41 -2.67 13.71
C GLU A 19 -3.89 -2.59 14.08
N ILE A 20 -4.79 -3.17 13.28
CA ILE A 20 -6.23 -3.28 13.57
C ILE A 20 -6.57 -4.45 14.54
N GLY A 21 -5.56 -4.94 15.26
CA GLY A 21 -5.73 -5.91 16.34
C GLY A 21 -6.53 -5.33 17.51
N MET A 22 -7.15 -6.22 18.29
CA MET A 22 -8.20 -6.01 19.31
C MET A 22 -7.84 -5.13 20.54
N TYR A 23 -7.08 -4.03 20.40
CA TYR A 23 -6.78 -3.10 21.50
C TYR A 23 -6.83 -1.63 21.07
N SER A 24 -7.59 -0.83 21.82
CA SER A 24 -7.80 0.61 21.59
C SER A 24 -6.92 1.45 22.55
N VAL A 25 -6.19 2.43 22.00
CA VAL A 25 -5.44 3.44 22.75
C VAL A 25 -6.25 4.73 22.79
N PHE A 26 -6.66 5.17 23.98
CA PHE A 26 -7.34 6.46 24.19
C PHE A 26 -6.33 7.50 24.70
N LEU A 27 -6.15 8.61 23.97
CA LEU A 27 -5.39 9.77 24.48
C LEU A 27 -6.36 10.95 24.67
N SER A 28 -6.58 11.35 25.93
CA SER A 28 -7.38 12.53 26.28
C SER A 28 -6.63 13.86 26.09
N GLN A 29 -5.33 13.81 25.77
CA GLN A 29 -4.47 14.91 25.32
C GLN A 29 -3.11 14.32 24.86
N GLY A 30 -2.79 14.43 23.57
CA GLY A 30 -1.55 13.94 22.97
C GLY A 30 -1.70 13.74 21.45
N TYR A 31 -0.58 13.67 20.72
CA TYR A 31 -0.58 13.29 19.31
C TYR A 31 -0.04 11.85 19.19
N VAL A 32 -0.70 11.03 18.35
CA VAL A 32 -0.17 9.73 17.94
C VAL A 32 0.67 9.97 16.70
N THR A 33 1.98 9.77 16.80
CA THR A 33 2.81 9.59 15.59
C THR A 33 2.71 8.12 15.23
N GLY A 34 2.02 7.79 14.14
CA GLY A 34 2.21 6.48 13.50
C GLY A 34 3.68 6.35 13.14
N ASN A 35 4.26 5.14 13.25
CA ASN A 35 5.70 4.87 13.13
C ASN A 35 6.33 5.72 12.01
N PRO A 36 6.91 6.90 12.33
CA PRO A 36 7.42 7.76 11.29
C PRO A 36 8.66 7.06 10.75
N SER A 37 8.91 7.15 9.44
CA SER A 37 10.29 6.96 9.00
C SER A 37 11.09 8.10 9.63
N ALA A 38 11.66 7.83 10.80
CA ALA A 38 12.34 8.78 11.65
C ALA A 38 13.73 9.08 11.11
N ASP A 39 14.38 8.07 10.53
CA ASP A 39 15.74 8.14 10.04
C ASP A 39 16.05 6.95 9.12
N VAL A 40 16.35 7.25 7.86
CA VAL A 40 16.68 6.26 6.81
C VAL A 40 17.81 5.31 7.22
N ALA A 41 18.78 5.75 8.03
CA ALA A 41 19.88 4.91 8.49
C ALA A 41 19.41 3.80 9.45
N PHE A 42 18.30 4.01 10.15
CA PHE A 42 17.75 3.07 11.12
C PHE A 42 16.50 2.35 10.60
N ASP A 43 15.67 3.01 9.79
CA ASP A 43 14.40 2.46 9.30
C ASP A 43 14.58 1.45 8.17
N ASP A 44 15.55 1.67 7.27
CA ASP A 44 15.70 0.89 6.04
C ASP A 44 15.88 -0.60 6.33
N ASN A 45 16.78 -0.95 7.25
CA ASN A 45 17.07 -2.34 7.61
C ASN A 45 16.46 -2.76 8.96
N SER A 46 15.55 -1.97 9.55
CA SER A 46 14.96 -2.22 10.88
C SER A 46 14.22 -3.57 11.01
N PHE A 47 13.77 -4.14 9.90
CA PHE A 47 13.02 -5.40 9.88
C PHE A 47 13.86 -6.65 10.12
N VAL A 48 15.14 -6.61 9.75
CA VAL A 48 16.06 -7.74 10.00
C VAL A 48 16.27 -7.96 11.50
N PRO A 49 16.69 -6.94 12.29
CA PRO A 49 16.82 -7.11 13.73
C PRO A 49 15.48 -7.37 14.42
N TYR A 50 14.38 -6.79 13.93
CA TYR A 50 13.05 -7.12 14.46
C TYR A 50 12.69 -8.59 14.26
N SER A 51 12.86 -9.12 13.04
CA SER A 51 12.50 -10.50 12.71
C SER A 51 13.38 -11.51 13.44
N TYR A 52 14.68 -11.21 13.60
CA TYR A 52 15.60 -12.01 14.40
C TYR A 52 15.23 -11.99 15.88
N GLY A 53 14.95 -10.81 16.45
CA GLY A 53 14.53 -10.67 17.85
C GLY A 53 13.21 -11.39 18.19
N MET A 54 12.33 -11.56 17.19
CA MET A 54 11.08 -12.32 17.32
C MET A 54 11.23 -13.82 16.98
N GLY A 55 12.41 -14.26 16.54
CA GLY A 55 12.70 -15.66 16.21
C GLY A 55 12.13 -16.14 14.87
N PHE A 56 11.79 -15.23 13.95
CA PHE A 56 11.27 -15.58 12.62
C PHE A 56 12.35 -16.00 11.62
N ILE A 57 13.60 -15.59 11.85
CA ILE A 57 14.75 -15.89 10.99
C ILE A 57 15.91 -16.46 11.81
N SER A 58 16.76 -17.26 11.18
CA SER A 58 17.98 -17.82 11.80
C SER A 58 19.05 -16.74 11.98
N GLU A 59 20.04 -17.03 12.84
CA GLU A 59 21.23 -16.19 13.02
C GLU A 59 22.00 -16.00 11.70
N GLU A 60 22.13 -17.07 10.90
CA GLU A 60 22.71 -17.02 9.55
C GLU A 60 22.00 -16.00 8.64
N LEU A 61 20.66 -16.01 8.62
CA LEU A 61 19.89 -15.04 7.82
C LEU A 61 19.97 -13.62 8.39
N TYR A 62 20.11 -13.46 9.71
CA TYR A 62 20.29 -12.16 10.33
C TYR A 62 21.61 -11.49 9.92
N GLU A 63 22.68 -12.27 9.80
CA GLU A 63 24.00 -11.77 9.40
C GLU A 63 24.10 -11.43 7.89
N GLU A 64 23.37 -12.15 7.04
CA GLU A 64 23.45 -11.98 5.58
C GLU A 64 22.39 -11.05 4.97
N TRP A 65 21.21 -10.94 5.59
CA TRP A 65 20.06 -10.31 4.93
C TRP A 65 20.08 -8.78 5.03
N ILE A 66 19.95 -8.13 3.87
CA ILE A 66 19.75 -6.69 3.73
C ILE A 66 18.43 -6.49 3.00
N ARG A 67 17.48 -5.75 3.60
CA ARG A 67 16.15 -5.52 3.02
C ARG A 67 16.25 -4.85 1.64
N CYS A 68 16.99 -3.75 1.58
CA CYS A 68 17.18 -2.92 0.39
C CYS A 68 18.67 -2.60 0.23
N PRO A 69 19.41 -3.31 -0.63
CA PRO A 69 20.80 -2.96 -0.89
C PRO A 69 20.88 -1.61 -1.63
N ASN A 70 21.56 -0.65 -1.02
CA ASN A 70 21.84 0.64 -1.65
C ASN A 70 22.77 0.47 -2.86
N GLY A 71 22.54 1.26 -3.91
CA GLY A 71 23.46 1.33 -5.05
C GLY A 71 23.26 0.26 -6.13
N LEU A 72 22.14 -0.46 -6.15
CA LEU A 72 21.77 -1.25 -7.32
C LEU A 72 21.64 -0.31 -8.54
N SER A 73 22.44 -0.57 -9.58
CA SER A 73 22.35 0.17 -10.84
C SER A 73 21.14 -0.32 -11.63
N TYR A 74 20.16 0.54 -11.83
CA TYR A 74 19.04 0.31 -12.73
C TYR A 74 18.67 1.61 -13.46
N PHE A 75 18.09 1.46 -14.64
CA PHE A 75 17.56 2.57 -15.43
C PHE A 75 16.04 2.57 -15.34
N LYS A 76 15.45 3.74 -15.11
CA LYS A 76 13.99 3.94 -15.18
C LYS A 76 13.61 4.22 -16.63
N ASP A 77 13.32 3.17 -17.38
CA ASP A 77 12.99 3.23 -18.82
C ASP A 77 11.48 3.19 -19.11
N VAL A 78 10.66 2.84 -18.12
CA VAL A 78 9.18 2.86 -18.21
C VAL A 78 8.62 4.09 -17.48
N PRO A 79 8.23 5.16 -18.20
CA PRO A 79 7.73 6.38 -17.59
C PRO A 79 6.27 6.28 -17.13
N SER A 80 5.49 5.31 -17.63
CA SER A 80 4.09 5.13 -17.27
C SER A 80 3.64 3.68 -17.46
N SER A 81 2.83 3.19 -16.51
CA SER A 81 2.17 1.88 -16.55
C SER A 81 0.82 1.91 -17.30
N LEU A 82 0.30 3.10 -17.64
CA LEU A 82 -1.00 3.30 -18.27
C LEU A 82 -1.21 2.43 -19.54
N PRO A 83 -0.31 2.44 -20.55
CA PRO A 83 -0.54 1.67 -21.78
C PRO A 83 -0.59 0.16 -21.52
N TYR A 84 0.19 -0.33 -20.54
CA TYR A 84 0.19 -1.73 -20.15
C TYR A 84 -1.11 -2.11 -19.44
N HIS A 85 -1.62 -1.24 -18.57
CA HIS A 85 -2.88 -1.47 -17.88
C HIS A 85 -4.05 -1.56 -18.87
N VAL A 86 -4.15 -0.62 -19.81
CA VAL A 86 -5.17 -0.64 -20.87
C VAL A 86 -5.05 -1.91 -21.72
N SER A 87 -3.83 -2.33 -22.08
CA SER A 87 -3.60 -3.58 -22.83
C SER A 87 -4.08 -4.82 -22.09
N LEU A 88 -3.86 -4.90 -20.77
CA LEU A 88 -4.31 -6.04 -19.95
C LEU A 88 -5.83 -6.04 -19.78
N VAL A 89 -6.44 -4.88 -19.53
CA VAL A 89 -7.89 -4.77 -19.41
C VAL A 89 -8.59 -5.13 -20.73
N ASN A 90 -8.04 -4.72 -21.87
CA ASN A 90 -8.51 -5.13 -23.21
C ASN A 90 -8.47 -6.64 -23.46
N ARG A 91 -7.63 -7.37 -22.72
CA ARG A 91 -7.56 -8.84 -22.78
C ARG A 91 -8.50 -9.53 -21.78
N GLY A 92 -9.35 -8.76 -21.09
CA GLY A 92 -10.30 -9.28 -20.09
C GLY A 92 -9.70 -9.51 -18.71
N TYR A 93 -8.49 -9.03 -18.43
CA TYR A 93 -7.92 -9.13 -17.08
C TYR A 93 -8.55 -8.11 -16.15
N ARG A 94 -8.95 -8.58 -14.95
CA ARG A 94 -9.46 -7.73 -13.88
C ARG A 94 -8.30 -7.18 -13.06
N ALA A 95 -8.40 -5.91 -12.67
CA ALA A 95 -7.42 -5.26 -11.82
C ALA A 95 -8.03 -4.79 -10.49
N LEU A 96 -7.22 -4.88 -9.45
CA LEU A 96 -7.42 -4.24 -8.15
C LEU A 96 -6.28 -3.24 -7.97
N VAL A 97 -6.64 -1.97 -7.84
CA VAL A 97 -5.70 -0.89 -7.52
C VAL A 97 -5.99 -0.47 -6.08
N TYR A 98 -4.97 -0.33 -5.24
CA TYR A 98 -5.14 0.04 -3.84
C TYR A 98 -4.06 1.05 -3.45
N SER A 99 -4.37 1.94 -2.52
CA SER A 99 -3.44 2.98 -2.07
C SER A 99 -3.74 3.37 -0.63
N GLY A 100 -2.69 3.51 0.18
CA GLY A 100 -2.81 4.07 1.52
C GLY A 100 -3.00 5.57 1.48
N ASP A 101 -3.98 6.08 2.23
CA ASP A 101 -4.32 7.50 2.24
C ASP A 101 -3.27 8.37 2.96
N HIS A 102 -2.51 7.79 3.88
CA HIS A 102 -1.39 8.42 4.58
C HIS A 102 -0.01 8.20 3.90
N ASP A 103 0.03 7.64 2.68
CA ASP A 103 1.26 7.56 1.89
C ASP A 103 1.67 8.94 1.38
N LEU A 104 2.85 9.43 1.79
CA LEU A 104 3.41 10.68 1.29
C LEU A 104 4.38 10.50 0.12
N VAL A 105 4.89 9.28 -0.12
CA VAL A 105 5.81 8.99 -1.24
C VAL A 105 5.02 8.73 -2.53
N VAL A 106 3.94 7.97 -2.44
CA VAL A 106 3.00 7.68 -3.54
C VAL A 106 1.57 7.97 -3.07
N PRO A 107 1.16 9.26 -3.03
CA PRO A 107 -0.09 9.65 -2.43
C PRO A 107 -1.30 9.18 -3.24
N HIS A 108 -2.37 8.81 -2.53
CA HIS A 108 -3.61 8.29 -3.11
C HIS A 108 -4.24 9.21 -4.17
N VAL A 109 -4.09 10.54 -4.03
CA VAL A 109 -4.57 11.51 -5.03
C VAL A 109 -3.93 11.30 -6.40
N GLY A 110 -2.64 10.92 -6.46
CA GLY A 110 -1.97 10.61 -7.72
C GLY A 110 -2.53 9.35 -8.37
N THR A 111 -2.85 8.34 -7.57
CA THR A 111 -3.52 7.12 -8.02
C THR A 111 -4.92 7.42 -8.56
N GLN A 112 -5.69 8.29 -7.91
CA GLN A 112 -7.01 8.71 -8.39
C GLN A 112 -6.94 9.42 -9.75
N GLU A 113 -6.01 10.36 -9.93
CA GLU A 113 -5.80 11.02 -11.23
C GLU A 113 -5.34 10.05 -12.31
N TRP A 114 -4.48 9.09 -11.97
CA TRP A 114 -4.08 8.03 -12.89
C TRP A 114 -5.28 7.16 -13.32
N ILE A 115 -6.18 6.77 -12.41
CA ILE A 115 -7.40 6.03 -12.76
C ILE A 115 -8.32 6.88 -13.65
N LYS A 116 -8.53 8.16 -13.32
CA LYS A 116 -9.34 9.07 -14.15
C LYS A 116 -8.80 9.18 -15.57
N SER A 117 -7.47 9.17 -15.74
CA SER A 117 -6.82 9.23 -17.05
C SER A 117 -7.08 8.01 -17.94
N LEU A 118 -7.51 6.87 -17.38
CA LEU A 118 -7.92 5.69 -18.16
C LEU A 118 -9.23 5.93 -18.93
N ASN A 119 -10.04 6.91 -18.51
CA ASN A 119 -11.32 7.25 -19.12
C ASN A 119 -12.30 6.05 -19.18
N PHE A 120 -12.33 5.27 -18.10
CA PHE A 120 -13.27 4.15 -17.91
C PHE A 120 -14.58 4.64 -17.27
N SER A 121 -15.68 3.93 -17.50
CA SER A 121 -16.99 4.31 -16.95
C SER A 121 -17.12 3.85 -15.50
N VAL A 122 -17.57 4.73 -14.61
CA VAL A 122 -17.89 4.38 -13.21
C VAL A 122 -19.18 3.56 -13.18
N VAL A 123 -19.13 2.38 -12.56
CA VAL A 123 -20.27 1.46 -12.40
C VAL A 123 -20.72 1.31 -10.95
N ASP A 124 -19.85 1.63 -10.00
CA ASP A 124 -20.16 1.73 -8.58
C ASP A 124 -19.49 3.00 -8.06
N GLU A 125 -20.29 3.91 -7.50
CA GLU A 125 -19.81 5.20 -7.04
C GLU A 125 -18.94 5.08 -5.78
N TRP A 126 -18.23 6.17 -5.47
CA TRP A 126 -17.37 6.26 -4.31
C TRP A 126 -18.14 6.04 -3.01
N ARG A 127 -17.84 4.94 -2.31
CA ARG A 127 -18.54 4.57 -1.08
C ARG A 127 -17.59 4.01 -0.03
N PRO A 128 -17.94 4.15 1.26
CA PRO A 128 -17.17 3.53 2.32
C PRO A 128 -17.38 2.01 2.31
N TRP A 129 -16.35 1.29 2.74
CA TRP A 129 -16.44 -0.13 3.11
C TRP A 129 -15.94 -0.32 4.54
N SER A 130 -16.46 -1.34 5.21
CA SER A 130 -16.28 -1.52 6.65
C SER A 130 -15.82 -2.93 7.00
N VAL A 131 -15.00 -3.02 8.05
CA VAL A 131 -14.56 -4.25 8.71
C VAL A 131 -14.87 -4.10 10.18
N ASP A 132 -15.54 -5.08 10.78
CA ASP A 132 -15.89 -5.09 12.21
C ASP A 132 -16.59 -3.80 12.71
N GLY A 133 -17.42 -3.20 11.85
CA GLY A 133 -18.16 -1.97 12.16
C GLY A 133 -17.32 -0.69 12.11
N GLN A 134 -16.05 -0.75 11.71
CA GLN A 134 -15.20 0.41 11.44
C GLN A 134 -15.07 0.64 9.95
N VAL A 135 -15.02 1.90 9.52
CA VAL A 135 -14.71 2.24 8.13
C VAL A 135 -13.24 1.94 7.89
N ALA A 136 -12.97 0.95 7.05
CA ALA A 136 -11.62 0.57 6.68
C ALA A 136 -11.12 1.37 5.47
N GLY A 137 -12.03 1.94 4.69
CA GLY A 137 -11.71 2.90 3.66
C GLY A 137 -12.84 3.13 2.69
N TYR A 138 -12.49 3.50 1.46
CA TYR A 138 -13.43 3.82 0.39
C TYR A 138 -13.06 3.08 -0.90
N ASP A 139 -14.07 2.73 -1.68
CA ASP A 139 -13.90 2.11 -2.98
C ASP A 139 -14.87 2.67 -4.02
N PHE A 140 -14.52 2.47 -5.29
CA PHE A 140 -15.38 2.69 -6.44
C PHE A 140 -15.01 1.65 -7.51
N ILE A 141 -15.91 1.39 -8.44
CA ILE A 141 -15.70 0.40 -9.49
C ILE A 141 -15.83 1.09 -10.84
N VAL A 142 -14.88 0.82 -11.72
CA VAL A 142 -14.88 1.27 -13.11
C VAL A 142 -14.87 0.07 -14.07
N THR A 143 -15.42 0.25 -15.25
CA THR A 143 -15.42 -0.74 -16.34
C THR A 143 -14.90 -0.15 -17.65
N HIS A 144 -14.23 -0.99 -18.44
CA HIS A 144 -13.73 -0.64 -19.76
C HIS A 144 -14.48 -1.44 -20.81
N ASN A 145 -15.34 -0.74 -21.56
CA ASN A 145 -16.40 -1.31 -22.41
C ASN A 145 -17.41 -2.14 -21.60
N ASP A 146 -18.69 -2.09 -21.97
CA ASP A 146 -19.81 -2.73 -21.25
C ASP A 146 -19.81 -4.28 -21.32
N THR A 147 -18.63 -4.90 -21.40
CA THR A 147 -18.48 -6.35 -21.29
C THR A 147 -18.49 -6.73 -19.80
N CYS A 148 -19.70 -6.86 -19.26
CA CYS A 148 -19.98 -7.71 -18.10
C CYS A 148 -19.52 -9.16 -18.36
#